data_AF-A0A4R8F4L6-F1
#
_entry.id   AF-A0A4R8F4L6-F1
#
_cell.length_a   1.000
_cell.length_b   1.000
_cell.length_c   1.000
_cell.angle_alpha   90.00
_cell.angle_beta   90.00
_cell.angle_gamma   90.00
#
_symmetry.space_group_name_H-M   'P 1'
#
loop_
_entity.id
_entity.type
_entity.pdbx_description
1 polymer ?
#
loop_
_entity_poly.entity_id
_entity_poly.type
_entity_poly.pdbx_seq_one_letter_code
_entity_poly.pdbx_strand_id
1 'polypeptide(L)'
;MINWVMGILKNYKMVILCCDNWYPKGEVLETVKKYNNLELIDNVRVDTVLNDLPPEPTGKRGRPRKKGNRLVIYNQEHFNFSKIGKYFV
;
A
#
# COMPACT_ATOMS: atom_id res chain seq x y z
N MET A 1 -11.32 -14.36 8.79
CA MET A 1 -11.71 -14.72 7.41
C MET A 1 -10.50 -15.00 6.51
N ILE A 2 -9.60 -14.04 6.29
CA ILE A 2 -8.44 -14.20 5.38
C ILE A 2 -7.59 -15.44 5.70
N ASN A 3 -7.23 -15.64 6.97
CA ASN A 3 -6.43 -16.81 7.40
C ASN A 3 -7.05 -18.16 7.00
N TRP A 4 -8.38 -18.26 7.07
CA TRP A 4 -9.09 -19.50 6.73
C TRP A 4 -9.02 -19.76 5.22
N VAL A 5 -9.26 -18.72 4.42
CA VAL A 5 -9.17 -18.80 2.95
C VAL A 5 -7.74 -19.12 2.51
N MET A 6 -6.73 -18.51 3.14
CA MET A 6 -5.32 -18.80 2.83
C MET A 6 -4.92 -20.24 3.14
N GLY A 7 -5.58 -20.90 4.10
CA GLY A 7 -5.40 -22.34 4.33
C GLY A 7 -5.78 -23.20 3.12
N ILE A 8 -6.80 -22.76 2.37
CA ILE A 8 -7.27 -23.41 1.13
C ILE A 8 -6.35 -23.05 -0.04
N LEU A 9 -5.90 -21.78 -0.09
CA LEU A 9 -5.11 -21.25 -1.21
C LEU A 9 -3.59 -21.44 -1.07
N LYS A 10 -3.11 -22.20 -0.08
CA LYS A 10 -1.68 -22.36 0.22
C LYS A 10 -0.82 -22.86 -0.95
N ASN A 11 -1.40 -23.60 -1.89
CA ASN A 11 -0.69 -24.20 -3.02
C ASN A 11 -0.64 -23.27 -4.24
N TYR A 12 -1.31 -22.11 -4.20
CA TYR A 12 -1.26 -21.14 -5.29
C TYR A 12 0.01 -20.29 -5.19
N LYS A 13 0.65 -20.05 -6.33
CA LYS A 13 1.90 -19.27 -6.42
C LYS A 13 1.69 -17.82 -5.95
N MET A 14 0.55 -17.22 -6.28
CA MET A 14 0.23 -15.84 -5.93
C MET A 14 -1.27 -15.70 -5.72
N VAL A 15 -1.66 -15.01 -4.66
CA VAL A 15 -3.02 -14.65 -4.30
C VAL A 15 -3.06 -13.14 -4.11
N ILE A 16 -4.04 -12.48 -4.71
CA ILE A 16 -4.25 -11.04 -4.55
C ILE A 16 -5.56 -10.83 -3.79
N LEU A 17 -5.49 -10.17 -2.65
CA LEU A 17 -6.65 -9.64 -1.95
C LEU A 17 -7.00 -8.28 -2.57
N CYS A 18 -8.18 -8.21 -3.19
CA CYS A 18 -8.76 -6.96 -3.66
C CYS A 18 -9.84 -6.52 -2.68
N CYS A 19 -9.75 -5.31 -2.14
CA CYS A 19 -10.80 -4.72 -1.32
C CYS A 19 -10.94 -3.21 -1.55
N ASP A 20 -12.01 -2.65 -0.98
CA ASP A 20 -12.24 -1.20 -0.96
C ASP A 20 -11.49 -0.54 0.20
N ASN A 21 -11.29 0.77 0.09
CA ASN A 21 -10.43 1.63 0.91
C ASN A 21 -10.70 1.59 2.43
N TRP A 22 -11.82 0.97 2.81
CA TRP A 22 -12.21 0.80 4.20
C TRP A 22 -11.36 -0.25 4.91
N TYR A 23 -10.92 -1.28 4.18
CA TYR A 23 -10.32 -2.49 4.72
C TYR A 23 -8.78 -2.56 4.84
N PRO A 24 -7.93 -1.72 4.19
CA PRO A 24 -6.48 -1.87 4.23
C PRO A 24 -5.91 -1.26 5.51
N LYS A 25 -6.31 -1.79 6.66
CA LYS A 25 -5.97 -1.25 7.99
C LYS A 25 -5.60 -2.37 8.96
N GLY A 26 -4.78 -2.02 9.95
CA GLY A 26 -4.46 -2.85 11.11
C GLY A 26 -4.30 -4.33 10.80
N GLU A 27 -5.26 -5.12 11.28
CA GLU A 27 -5.28 -6.58 11.18
C GLU A 27 -5.22 -7.12 9.74
N VAL A 28 -5.81 -6.43 8.76
CA VAL A 28 -5.77 -6.89 7.35
C VAL A 28 -4.33 -6.78 6.83
N LEU A 29 -3.68 -5.64 7.05
CA LEU A 29 -2.28 -5.44 6.64
C LEU A 29 -1.33 -6.39 7.37
N GLU A 30 -1.56 -6.60 8.67
CA GLU A 30 -0.78 -7.58 9.44
C GLU A 30 -1.00 -9.01 8.94
N THR A 31 -2.21 -9.35 8.51
CA THR A 31 -2.51 -10.67 7.95
C THR A 31 -1.85 -10.87 6.59
N VAL A 32 -1.91 -9.88 5.70
CA VAL A 32 -1.23 -9.93 4.39
C VAL A 32 0.26 -10.18 4.57
N LYS A 33 0.92 -9.49 5.51
CA LYS A 33 2.36 -9.68 5.81
C LYS A 33 2.73 -11.07 6.32
N LYS A 34 1.78 -11.86 6.82
CA LYS A 34 2.06 -13.22 7.34
C LYS A 34 2.24 -14.25 6.23
N TYR A 35 1.70 -14.00 5.04
CA TYR A 35 1.72 -14.97 3.93
C TYR A 35 2.62 -14.45 2.80
N ASN A 36 3.61 -15.25 2.42
CA ASN A 36 4.58 -14.89 1.38
C ASN A 36 3.98 -14.84 -0.04
N ASN A 37 2.85 -15.52 -0.26
CA ASN A 37 2.15 -15.61 -1.53
C ASN A 37 0.88 -14.74 -1.59
N LEU A 38 0.66 -13.86 -0.60
CA LEU A 38 -0.50 -12.98 -0.53
C LEU A 38 -0.09 -11.51 -0.72
N GLU A 39 -0.68 -10.86 -1.72
CA GLU A 39 -0.56 -9.42 -1.93
C GLU A 39 -1.91 -8.71 -1.78
N LEU A 40 -1.88 -7.39 -1.65
CA LEU A 40 -3.06 -6.54 -1.46
C LEU A 40 -3.10 -5.46 -2.53
N ILE A 41 -4.25 -5.37 -3.21
CA ILE A 41 -4.60 -4.23 -4.06
C ILE A 41 -5.84 -3.59 -3.45
N ASP A 42 -5.75 -2.30 -3.18
CA ASP A 42 -6.85 -1.56 -2.56
C ASP A 42 -6.98 -0.16 -3.15
N ASN A 43 -8.19 0.37 -3.09
CA ASN A 43 -8.49 1.77 -3.29
C ASN A 43 -7.91 2.60 -2.15
N VAL A 44 -7.37 3.76 -2.49
CA VAL A 44 -6.89 4.73 -1.49
C VAL A 44 -7.78 5.96 -1.55
N ARG A 45 -8.23 6.43 -0.38
CA ARG A 45 -9.01 7.67 -0.31
C ARG A 45 -8.12 8.88 -0.55
N VAL A 46 -8.67 9.91 -1.18
CA VAL A 46 -7.96 11.17 -1.47
C VAL A 46 -7.43 11.90 -0.22
N ASP A 47 -8.07 11.70 0.93
CA ASP A 47 -7.67 12.28 2.22
C ASP A 47 -6.55 11.48 2.92
N THR A 48 -6.09 10.37 2.34
CA THR A 48 -5.01 9.56 2.90
C THR A 48 -3.66 10.25 2.71
N VAL A 49 -2.87 10.38 3.79
CA VAL A 49 -1.52 10.94 3.71
C VAL A 49 -0.56 9.93 3.08
N LEU A 50 -0.23 10.17 1.81
CA LEU A 50 0.79 9.43 1.09
C LEU A 50 2.18 9.99 1.41
N ASN A 51 3.14 9.10 1.65
CA ASN A 51 4.54 9.47 1.85
C ASN A 51 5.42 8.55 1.02
N ASP A 52 6.52 9.10 0.55
CA ASP A 52 7.58 8.35 -0.09
C ASP A 52 8.29 7.41 0.90
N LEU A 53 9.13 6.54 0.37
CA LEU A 53 9.95 5.61 1.14
C LEU A 53 10.82 6.35 2.16
N PRO A 54 11.12 5.72 3.31
CA PRO A 54 12.05 6.29 4.28
C PRO A 54 13.40 6.60 3.61
N PRO A 55 14.02 7.76 3.90
CA PRO A 55 15.33 8.08 3.35
C PRO A 55 16.40 7.11 3.88
N GLU A 56 17.50 6.98 3.14
CA GLU A 56 18.61 6.15 3.55
C GLU A 56 19.17 6.56 4.93
N PRO A 57 19.59 5.60 5.77
CA PRO A 57 20.20 5.90 7.05
C PRO A 57 21.47 6.73 6.88
N THR A 58 21.53 7.91 7.49
CA THR A 58 22.68 8.83 7.37
C THR A 58 23.86 8.48 8.29
N GLY A 59 23.75 7.44 9.11
CA GLY A 59 24.75 7.05 10.13
C GLY A 59 24.90 8.03 11.30
N LYS A 60 24.22 9.17 11.27
CA LYS A 60 24.26 10.18 12.34
C LYS A 60 23.41 9.76 13.54
N ARG A 61 23.86 10.10 14.74
CA ARG A 61 23.13 9.86 15.99
C ARG A 61 21.81 10.63 15.98
N GLY A 62 20.70 9.94 16.21
CA GLY A 62 19.35 10.52 16.22
C GLY A 62 18.29 9.48 15.85
N ARG A 63 17.01 9.85 15.93
CA ARG A 63 15.91 9.00 15.48
C ARG A 63 15.79 9.08 13.96
N PRO A 64 15.98 7.98 13.20
CA PRO A 64 15.80 8.00 11.75
C PRO A 64 14.38 8.40 11.37
N ARG A 65 14.23 9.08 10.22
CA ARG A 65 12.91 9.37 9.65
C ARG A 65 12.25 8.06 9.25
N LYS A 66 11.01 7.84 9.72
CA LYS A 66 10.20 6.66 9.38
C LYS A 66 9.47 6.77 8.03
N LYS A 67 9.41 7.98 7.46
CA LYS A 67 8.68 8.29 6.24
C LYS A 67 9.48 9.28 5.40
N GLY A 68 9.39 9.15 4.09
CA GLY A 68 9.95 10.09 3.12
C GLY A 68 9.19 11.41 3.07
N ASN A 69 9.22 12.05 1.91
CA ASN A 69 8.49 13.29 1.69
C ASN A 69 6.99 13.02 1.44
N ARG A 70 6.15 14.00 1.73
CA ARG A 70 4.70 13.87 1.53
C ARG A 70 4.41 13.90 0.02
N LEU A 71 3.71 12.89 -0.46
CA LEU A 71 3.20 12.84 -1.83
C LEU A 71 1.83 13.49 -1.88
N VAL A 72 1.54 14.17 -2.99
CA VAL A 72 0.30 14.95 -3.18
C VAL A 72 -0.32 14.48 -4.47
N ILE A 73 -1.53 13.93 -4.37
CA ILE A 73 -2.25 13.32 -5.50
C ILE A 73 -2.44 14.30 -6.65
N TYR A 74 -2.68 15.59 -6.37
CA TYR A 74 -2.87 16.59 -7.43
C TYR A 74 -1.58 17.25 -7.92
N ASN A 75 -0.42 16.84 -7.41
CA ASN A 75 0.86 17.34 -7.89
C ASN A 75 1.39 16.45 -9.03
N GLN A 76 1.48 17.02 -10.23
CA GLN A 76 1.97 16.33 -11.43
C GLN A 76 3.45 15.91 -11.36
N GLU A 77 4.24 16.54 -10.48
CA GLU A 77 5.61 16.09 -10.21
C GLU A 77 5.67 14.77 -9.43
N HIS A 78 4.65 14.51 -8.59
CA HIS A 78 4.59 13.31 -7.75
C HIS A 78 3.86 12.16 -8.45
N PHE A 79 2.84 12.48 -9.24
CA PHE A 79 2.06 11.49 -9.97
C PHE A 79 1.69 12.03 -11.36
N ASN A 80 2.13 11.33 -12.38
CA ASN A 80 1.79 11.67 -13.76
C ASN A 80 0.50 10.95 -14.15
N PHE A 81 -0.59 11.70 -14.33
CA PHE A 81 -1.87 11.16 -14.79
C PHE A 81 -2.27 11.75 -16.14
N SER A 82 -2.86 10.90 -16.96
CA SER A 82 -3.59 11.21 -18.18
C SER A 82 -5.10 11.15 -17.91
N LYS A 83 -5.89 11.99 -18.59
CA LYS A 83 -7.36 11.94 -18.45
C LYS A 83 -7.96 11.07 -19.53
N ILE A 84 -8.64 10.01 -19.14
CA ILE A 84 -9.39 9.11 -20.03
C ILE A 84 -10.86 9.20 -19.66
N GLY A 85 -11.64 9.94 -20.46
CA GLY A 85 -13.06 10.18 -20.19
C GLY A 85 -13.28 10.90 -18.85
N LYS A 86 -13.94 10.22 -17.90
CA LYS A 86 -14.22 10.73 -16.54
C LYS A 86 -13.13 10.38 -15.51
N TYR A 87 -12.10 9.63 -15.90
CA TYR A 87 -11.08 9.08 -15.00
C TYR A 87 -9.71 9.71 -15.25
N PHE A 88 -8.88 9.76 -14.21
CA PHE A 88 -7.45 10.04 -14.28
C PHE A 88 -6.69 8.73 -14.16
N VAL A 89 -5.76 8.48 -15.09
CA VAL A 89 -4.94 7.26 -15.22
C VAL A 89 -3.49 7.64 -15.34
#